data_AF-A0A9N8QR10-F1
#
_entry.id   AF-A0A9N8QR10-F1
#
_cell.length_a   1.000
_cell.length_b   1.000
_cell.length_c   1.000
_cell.angle_alpha   90.00
_cell.angle_beta   90.00
_cell.angle_gamma   90.00
#
_symmetry.space_group_name_H-M   'P 1'
#
loop_
_entity.id
_entity.type
_entity.pdbx_description
1 polymer ?
#
loop_
_entity_poly.entity_id
_entity_poly.type
_entity_poly.pdbx_seq_one_letter_code
_entity_poly.pdbx_strand_id
1 'polypeptide(L)'
;MNEIMNSYPVNKTNKVKIVSYNTDFVSEFPIPLPPIGKNIDSVMIKKIIAERKFPIKLENILGNENLEGIGQSKTLNLKEIFELSKLLYNTCGKFSDDSREVSKCFFPRNAILFYDENDKVFEILEICFECHRMQFYSKKSLEINGMCDNFYLKLENFYNSRELETKHKGYNNETK
;
A
#
# COMPACT_ATOMS: atom_id res chain seq x y z
N MET A 1 12.54 -25.97 8.00
CA MET A 1 11.97 -25.07 6.96
C MET A 1 10.79 -24.37 7.61
N ASN A 2 10.85 -23.04 7.79
CA ASN A 2 9.89 -22.27 8.60
C ASN A 2 8.44 -22.46 8.11
N GLU A 3 7.50 -22.75 9.01
CA GLU A 3 6.05 -22.88 8.70
C GLU A 3 5.49 -21.67 7.94
N ILE A 4 6.06 -20.48 8.17
CA ILE A 4 5.74 -19.22 7.48
C ILE A 4 5.97 -19.30 5.96
N MET A 5 6.95 -20.07 5.48
CA MET A 5 7.20 -20.17 4.03
C MET A 5 6.14 -21.04 3.33
N ASN A 6 5.41 -21.85 4.09
CA ASN A 6 4.35 -22.71 3.58
C ASN A 6 2.96 -22.04 3.65
N SER A 7 2.85 -20.87 4.29
CA SER A 7 1.59 -20.13 4.35
C SER A 7 1.34 -19.33 3.08
N TYR A 8 0.07 -19.14 2.76
CA TYR A 8 -0.34 -18.24 1.68
C TYR A 8 -0.14 -16.77 2.13
N PRO A 9 0.30 -15.85 1.25
CA PRO A 9 0.64 -16.03 -0.17
C PRO A 9 2.08 -16.49 -0.44
N VAL A 10 2.93 -16.60 0.59
CA VAL A 10 4.38 -16.86 0.45
C VAL A 10 4.65 -18.17 -0.29
N ASN A 11 3.87 -19.22 -0.04
CA ASN A 11 4.01 -20.52 -0.67
C ASN A 11 3.80 -20.57 -2.20
N LYS A 12 3.13 -19.55 -2.76
CA LYS A 12 2.89 -19.40 -4.21
C LYS A 12 3.71 -18.28 -4.84
N THR A 13 4.56 -17.64 -4.05
CA THR A 13 5.28 -16.45 -4.45
C THR A 13 6.60 -16.83 -5.12
N ASN A 14 6.76 -16.43 -6.37
CA ASN A 14 8.05 -16.47 -7.06
C ASN A 14 8.84 -15.16 -6.84
N LYS A 15 8.11 -14.04 -6.75
CA LYS A 15 8.71 -12.70 -6.62
C LYS A 15 7.82 -11.81 -5.74
N VAL A 16 8.45 -11.00 -4.90
CA VAL A 16 7.77 -9.97 -4.08
C VAL A 16 8.26 -8.60 -4.50
N LYS A 17 7.33 -7.66 -4.68
CA LYS A 17 7.65 -6.24 -4.75
C LYS A 17 6.92 -5.48 -3.66
N ILE A 18 7.63 -4.59 -2.99
CA ILE A 18 7.01 -3.54 -2.20
C ILE A 18 6.86 -2.30 -3.07
N VAL A 19 5.76 -1.58 -2.91
CA VAL A 19 5.44 -0.40 -3.71
C VAL A 19 4.94 0.74 -2.86
N SER A 20 5.27 1.96 -3.27
CA SER A 20 4.62 3.18 -2.81
C SER A 20 3.87 3.82 -3.96
N TYR A 21 2.62 4.14 -3.71
CA TYR A 21 1.69 4.69 -4.67
C TYR A 21 0.80 5.72 -3.99
N ASN A 22 0.18 6.57 -4.77
CA ASN A 22 -0.69 7.63 -4.26
C ASN A 22 -0.06 8.60 -3.23
N THR A 23 1.27 8.62 -3.01
CA THR A 23 1.91 9.48 -2.00
C THR A 23 1.73 10.98 -2.27
N ASP A 24 1.45 11.35 -3.52
CA ASP A 24 1.16 12.71 -3.96
C ASP A 24 -0.31 13.15 -3.75
N PHE A 25 -1.22 12.25 -3.38
CA PHE A 25 -2.64 12.57 -3.23
C PHE A 25 -3.03 12.78 -1.77
N VAL A 26 -3.86 13.77 -1.47
CA VAL A 26 -4.36 13.97 -0.11
C VAL A 26 -5.42 12.93 0.27
N SER A 27 -6.29 12.56 -0.67
CA SER A 27 -7.36 11.58 -0.46
C SER A 27 -7.75 10.86 -1.75
N GLU A 28 -8.61 9.85 -1.64
CA GLU A 28 -9.24 9.17 -2.78
C GLU A 28 -10.13 10.12 -3.61
N PHE A 29 -10.64 11.18 -2.97
CA PHE A 29 -11.47 12.17 -3.63
C PHE A 29 -10.59 13.27 -4.21
N PRO A 30 -10.73 13.55 -5.51
CA PRO A 30 -9.96 14.61 -6.12
C PRO A 30 -10.48 15.97 -5.61
N ILE A 31 -9.57 16.94 -5.45
CA ILE A 31 -9.92 18.31 -5.02
C ILE A 31 -11.05 18.83 -5.93
N PRO A 32 -12.16 19.36 -5.37
CA PRO A 32 -13.28 19.85 -6.17
C PRO A 32 -12.80 20.92 -7.16
N LEU A 33 -13.37 20.92 -8.36
CA LEU A 33 -13.05 21.93 -9.36
C LEU A 33 -13.35 23.31 -8.80
N PRO A 34 -12.50 24.33 -9.07
CA PRO A 34 -12.77 25.68 -8.61
C PRO A 34 -14.11 26.17 -9.17
N PRO A 35 -14.91 26.92 -8.38
CA PRO A 35 -16.22 27.38 -8.81
C PRO A 35 -16.10 28.23 -10.08
N ILE A 36 -17.03 28.02 -11.01
CA ILE A 36 -17.13 28.79 -12.25
C ILE A 36 -17.61 30.20 -11.86
N GLY A 37 -16.70 31.16 -11.87
CA GLY A 37 -17.00 32.57 -11.59
C GLY A 37 -16.02 33.23 -10.62
N LYS A 38 -14.98 33.84 -11.21
CA LYS A 38 -14.43 35.17 -10.88
C LYS A 38 -13.10 35.45 -11.57
N ASN A 39 -12.43 34.46 -12.20
CA ASN A 39 -11.24 34.64 -13.06
C ASN A 39 -10.84 33.38 -13.87
N ILE A 40 -11.74 32.42 -14.11
CA ILE A 40 -11.41 31.12 -14.73
C ILE A 40 -12.28 30.92 -15.98
N ASP A 41 -11.65 30.88 -17.15
CA ASP A 41 -12.32 30.62 -18.44
C ASP A 41 -12.42 29.12 -18.73
N SER A 42 -13.39 28.72 -19.56
CA SER A 42 -13.68 27.35 -19.99
C SER A 42 -12.46 26.63 -20.57
N VAL A 43 -11.52 27.35 -21.21
CA VAL A 43 -10.25 26.80 -21.71
C VAL A 43 -9.36 26.34 -20.56
N MET A 44 -9.28 27.11 -19.48
CA MET A 44 -8.50 26.77 -18.29
C MET A 44 -9.13 25.58 -17.56
N ILE A 45 -10.46 25.48 -17.51
CA ILE A 45 -11.17 24.32 -16.96
C ILE A 45 -10.89 23.05 -17.78
N LYS A 46 -10.96 23.12 -19.12
CA LYS A 46 -10.62 21.99 -19.99
C LYS A 46 -9.19 21.51 -19.77
N LYS A 47 -8.24 22.44 -19.60
CA LYS A 47 -6.85 22.12 -19.27
C LYS A 47 -6.72 21.43 -17.91
N ILE A 48 -7.37 21.96 -16.87
CA ILE A 48 -7.39 21.36 -15.53
C ILE A 48 -7.98 19.95 -15.56
N ILE A 49 -9.04 19.71 -16.32
CA ILE A 49 -9.67 18.39 -16.46
C ILE A 49 -8.74 17.42 -17.20
N ALA A 50 -8.11 17.86 -18.30
CA ALA A 50 -7.22 17.03 -19.11
C ALA A 50 -5.94 16.63 -18.37
N GLU A 51 -5.42 17.50 -17.50
CA GLU A 51 -4.21 17.26 -16.70
C GLU A 51 -4.50 16.60 -15.34
N ARG A 52 -5.79 16.36 -15.02
CA ARG A 52 -6.21 15.82 -13.72
C ARG A 52 -5.72 14.39 -13.57
N LYS A 53 -4.90 14.17 -12.56
CA LYS A 53 -4.49 12.82 -12.13
C LYS A 53 -5.47 12.28 -11.10
N PHE A 54 -5.67 10.97 -11.12
CA PHE A 54 -6.50 10.27 -10.15
C PHE A 54 -5.66 9.28 -9.34
N PRO A 55 -6.00 9.05 -8.07
CA PRO A 55 -5.41 7.98 -7.28
C PRO A 55 -5.55 6.64 -8.00
N ILE A 56 -4.49 5.85 -7.93
CA ILE A 56 -4.44 4.50 -8.50
C ILE A 56 -5.19 3.56 -7.56
N LYS A 57 -5.99 2.67 -8.15
CA LYS A 57 -6.58 1.53 -7.46
C LYS A 57 -5.84 0.27 -7.86
N LEU A 58 -5.15 -0.37 -6.90
CA LEU A 58 -4.31 -1.53 -7.19
C LEU A 58 -5.12 -2.78 -7.55
N GLU A 59 -6.43 -2.79 -7.27
CA GLU A 59 -7.36 -3.83 -7.75
C GLU A 59 -7.25 -4.09 -9.26
N ASN A 60 -6.98 -3.04 -10.04
CA ASN A 60 -6.84 -3.12 -11.49
C ASN A 60 -5.52 -3.79 -11.94
N ILE A 61 -4.58 -4.04 -11.03
CA ILE A 61 -3.27 -4.61 -11.32
C ILE A 61 -3.27 -6.14 -11.10
N LEU A 62 -4.29 -6.69 -10.46
CA LEU A 62 -4.41 -8.14 -10.28
C LEU A 62 -4.46 -8.87 -11.62
N GLY A 63 -3.66 -9.93 -11.74
CA GLY A 63 -3.50 -10.71 -12.96
C GLY A 63 -2.69 -10.02 -14.05
N ASN A 64 -2.24 -8.78 -13.84
CA ASN A 64 -1.39 -8.03 -14.76
C ASN A 64 0.08 -8.07 -14.35
N GLU A 65 0.96 -7.81 -15.32
CA GLU A 65 2.41 -7.73 -15.13
C GLU A 65 2.86 -6.27 -14.90
N ASN A 66 2.09 -5.29 -15.39
CA ASN A 66 2.49 -3.90 -15.49
C ASN A 66 1.96 -3.05 -14.31
N LEU A 67 2.81 -2.15 -13.82
CA LEU A 67 2.58 -1.29 -12.65
C LEU A 67 2.44 0.19 -13.07
N GLU A 68 1.66 0.45 -14.10
CA GLU A 68 1.52 1.83 -14.61
C GLU A 68 1.01 2.77 -13.52
N GLY A 69 1.73 3.88 -13.34
CA GLY A 69 1.43 4.91 -12.36
C GLY A 69 2.00 4.66 -10.96
N ILE A 70 2.54 3.47 -10.64
CA ILE A 70 3.20 3.26 -9.34
C ILE A 70 4.48 4.09 -9.27
N GLY A 71 4.56 4.98 -8.26
CA GLY A 71 5.63 5.96 -8.14
C GLY A 71 6.96 5.36 -7.71
N GLN A 72 6.95 4.42 -6.76
CA GLN A 72 8.15 3.76 -6.26
C GLN A 72 7.92 2.27 -6.12
N SER A 73 8.92 1.45 -6.47
CA SER A 73 8.85 0.01 -6.27
C SER A 73 10.23 -0.58 -6.00
N LYS A 74 10.26 -1.64 -5.20
CA LYS A 74 11.46 -2.43 -4.93
C LYS A 74 11.13 -3.92 -4.98
N THR A 75 11.81 -4.63 -5.86
CA THR A 75 11.83 -6.11 -5.84
C THR A 75 12.70 -6.58 -4.69
N LEU A 76 12.14 -7.43 -3.84
CA LEU A 76 12.82 -7.99 -2.67
C LEU A 76 13.62 -9.23 -3.06
N ASN A 77 14.81 -9.37 -2.49
CA ASN A 77 15.57 -10.63 -2.54
C ASN A 77 15.09 -11.62 -1.45
N LEU A 78 15.58 -12.86 -1.49
CA LEU A 78 15.15 -13.92 -0.57
C LEU A 78 15.32 -13.57 0.92
N LYS A 79 16.43 -12.89 1.28
CA LYS A 79 16.67 -12.46 2.67
C LYS A 79 15.63 -11.43 3.10
N GLU A 80 15.33 -10.48 2.22
CA GLU A 80 14.35 -9.43 2.50
C GLU A 80 12.92 -9.97 2.55
N ILE A 81 12.57 -10.94 1.69
CA ILE A 81 11.30 -11.66 1.74
C ILE A 81 11.16 -12.37 3.09
N PHE A 82 12.23 -12.99 3.56
CA PHE A 82 12.23 -13.67 4.86
C PHE A 82 12.08 -12.69 6.04
N GLU A 83 12.79 -11.56 6.01
CA GLU A 83 12.65 -10.47 6.99
C GLU A 83 11.21 -9.92 7.00
N LEU A 84 10.65 -9.63 5.82
CA LEU A 84 9.28 -9.18 5.67
C LEU A 84 8.27 -10.21 6.18
N SER A 85 8.45 -11.48 5.84
CA SER A 85 7.56 -12.55 6.27
C SER A 85 7.58 -12.73 7.79
N LYS A 86 8.75 -12.55 8.43
CA LYS A 86 8.81 -12.51 9.90
C LYS A 86 8.06 -11.31 10.48
N LEU A 87 8.16 -10.14 9.87
CA LEU A 87 7.41 -8.97 10.32
C LEU A 87 5.90 -9.19 10.21
N LEU A 88 5.42 -9.76 9.10
CA LEU A 88 4.00 -9.98 8.85
C LEU A 88 3.39 -11.14 9.66
N TYR A 89 4.15 -12.22 9.88
CA TYR A 89 3.60 -13.48 10.40
C TYR A 89 4.18 -13.92 11.75
N ASN A 90 5.20 -13.28 12.31
CA ASN A 90 5.92 -13.80 13.50
C ASN A 90 5.88 -12.89 14.74
N THR A 91 4.84 -12.09 14.97
CA THR A 91 4.82 -11.27 16.19
C THR A 91 3.42 -11.13 16.78
N CYS A 92 3.32 -11.46 18.07
CA CYS A 92 2.20 -11.41 19.03
C CYS A 92 0.96 -12.23 18.67
N GLY A 93 0.53 -13.07 19.61
CA GLY A 93 -0.46 -14.12 19.40
C GLY A 93 -1.82 -13.64 18.88
N LYS A 94 -2.65 -14.63 18.54
CA LYS A 94 -4.01 -14.48 18.05
C LYS A 94 -4.85 -13.68 19.05
N PHE A 95 -5.16 -12.42 18.75
CA PHE A 95 -6.25 -11.72 19.42
C PHE A 95 -7.54 -11.97 18.63
N SER A 96 -8.46 -12.69 19.26
CA SER A 96 -9.72 -13.16 18.70
C SER A 96 -10.87 -12.16 18.79
N ASP A 97 -10.60 -10.90 19.07
CA ASP A 97 -11.65 -9.88 19.12
C ASP A 97 -11.03 -8.50 18.93
N ASP A 98 -11.10 -8.00 17.70
CA ASP A 98 -10.55 -6.70 17.35
C ASP A 98 -11.68 -5.69 17.17
N SER A 99 -12.33 -5.35 18.28
CA SER A 99 -13.29 -4.24 18.34
C SER A 99 -12.54 -2.90 18.40
N ARG A 100 -11.86 -2.56 17.30
CA ARG A 100 -11.25 -1.23 17.14
C ARG A 100 -12.15 -0.38 16.25
N GLU A 101 -12.30 0.89 16.61
CA GLU A 101 -12.95 1.89 15.77
C GLU A 101 -12.18 1.97 14.45
N VAL A 102 -12.68 1.26 13.44
CA VAL A 102 -12.21 1.39 12.07
C VAL A 102 -12.58 2.80 11.65
N SER A 103 -11.60 3.70 11.58
CA SER A 103 -11.77 4.94 10.83
C SER A 103 -12.24 4.53 9.42
N LYS A 104 -13.38 5.06 8.99
CA LYS A 104 -14.01 4.64 7.71
C LYS A 104 -13.12 4.90 6.49
N CYS A 105 -12.12 5.77 6.62
CA CYS A 105 -11.22 6.16 5.56
C CYS A 105 -10.02 5.20 5.49
N PHE A 106 -9.93 4.41 4.42
CA PHE A 106 -8.75 3.60 4.10
C PHE A 106 -8.17 4.12 2.78
N PHE A 107 -7.16 4.97 2.87
CA PHE A 107 -6.45 5.51 1.70
C PHE A 107 -5.00 5.01 1.70
N PRO A 108 -4.78 3.76 1.27
CA PRO A 108 -3.45 3.15 1.29
C PRO A 108 -2.49 3.86 0.33
N ARG A 109 -1.23 3.94 0.77
CA ARG A 109 -0.12 4.53 0.00
C ARG A 109 0.99 3.52 -0.27
N ASN A 110 0.87 2.33 0.26
CA ASN A 110 1.88 1.29 0.20
C ASN A 110 1.21 -0.05 -0.03
N ALA A 111 1.89 -0.93 -0.74
CA ALA A 111 1.43 -2.30 -0.88
C ALA A 111 2.57 -3.28 -1.06
N ILE A 112 2.27 -4.53 -0.75
CA ILE A 112 3.11 -5.68 -1.07
C ILE A 112 2.42 -6.45 -2.18
N LEU A 113 3.12 -6.60 -3.29
CA LEU A 113 2.66 -7.32 -4.47
C LEU A 113 3.36 -8.68 -4.52
N PHE A 114 2.56 -9.74 -4.57
CA PHE A 114 3.04 -11.12 -4.70
C PHE A 114 2.82 -11.60 -6.13
N TYR A 115 3.90 -12.07 -6.75
CA TYR A 115 3.93 -12.51 -8.14
C TYR A 115 4.06 -14.03 -8.21
N ASP A 116 3.35 -14.63 -9.15
CA ASP A 116 3.47 -16.05 -9.47
C ASP A 116 4.66 -16.33 -10.38
N GLU A 117 4.83 -17.60 -10.79
CA GLU A 117 5.88 -18.03 -11.72
C GLU A 117 5.74 -17.42 -13.13
N ASN A 118 4.56 -16.92 -13.49
CA ASN A 118 4.28 -16.27 -14.77
C ASN A 118 4.42 -14.75 -14.68
N ASP A 119 5.03 -14.24 -13.60
CA ASP A 119 5.20 -12.81 -13.34
C ASP A 119 3.89 -12.01 -13.24
N LYS A 120 2.78 -12.67 -12.88
CA LYS A 120 1.48 -12.02 -12.66
C LYS A 120 1.25 -11.76 -11.18
N VAL A 121 0.73 -10.58 -10.86
CA VAL A 121 0.32 -10.24 -9.49
C VAL A 121 -0.91 -11.08 -9.11
N PHE A 122 -0.77 -12.02 -8.18
CA PHE A 122 -1.87 -12.88 -7.75
C PHE A 122 -2.44 -12.48 -6.37
N GLU A 123 -1.69 -11.69 -5.59
CA GLU A 123 -2.13 -11.18 -4.29
C GLU A 123 -1.54 -9.79 -4.02
N ILE A 124 -2.32 -8.98 -3.31
CA ILE A 124 -1.94 -7.62 -2.91
C ILE A 124 -2.29 -7.44 -1.44
N LEU A 125 -1.32 -6.98 -0.65
CA LEU A 125 -1.55 -6.45 0.69
C LEU A 125 -1.42 -4.94 0.65
N GLU A 126 -2.52 -4.22 0.70
CA GLU A 126 -2.53 -2.77 0.83
C GLU A 126 -2.30 -2.35 2.27
N ILE A 127 -1.51 -1.30 2.47
CA ILE A 127 -1.10 -0.79 3.76
C ILE A 127 -1.30 0.73 3.79
N CYS A 128 -2.03 1.20 4.79
CA CYS A 128 -2.11 2.60 5.16
C CYS A 128 -1.37 2.79 6.49
N PHE A 129 -0.14 3.30 6.45
CA PHE A 129 0.63 3.60 7.67
C PHE A 129 0.01 4.75 8.47
N GLU A 130 -0.61 5.73 7.82
CA GLU A 130 -1.30 6.84 8.50
C GLU A 130 -2.55 6.38 9.26
N CYS A 131 -3.24 5.37 8.72
CA CYS A 131 -4.49 4.82 9.28
C CYS A 131 -4.24 3.66 10.24
N HIS A 132 -3.00 3.15 10.32
CA HIS A 132 -2.68 1.85 10.94
C HIS A 132 -3.66 0.75 10.50
N ARG A 133 -3.90 0.64 9.19
CA ARG A 133 -4.77 -0.40 8.61
C ARG A 133 -4.08 -1.10 7.45
N MET A 134 -4.39 -2.38 7.28
CA MET A 134 -3.97 -3.16 6.11
C MET A 134 -5.12 -4.01 5.61
N GLN A 135 -5.08 -4.36 4.33
CA GLN A 135 -6.13 -5.16 3.71
C GLN A 135 -5.54 -6.01 2.59
N PHE A 136 -5.79 -7.32 2.65
CA PHE A 136 -5.56 -8.18 1.50
C PHE A 136 -6.70 -8.09 0.51
N TYR A 137 -6.39 -8.36 -0.75
CA TYR A 137 -7.41 -8.45 -1.77
C TYR A 137 -8.14 -9.79 -1.73
N SER A 138 -7.43 -10.91 -1.52
CA SER A 138 -8.11 -12.21 -1.35
C SER A 138 -8.52 -12.47 0.10
N LYS A 139 -9.70 -13.09 0.27
CA LYS A 139 -10.17 -13.62 1.55
C LYS A 139 -9.34 -14.81 2.07
N LYS A 140 -8.40 -15.35 1.27
CA LYS A 140 -7.57 -16.50 1.69
C LYS A 140 -6.41 -16.08 2.59
N SER A 141 -6.03 -14.80 2.56
CA SER A 141 -4.90 -14.22 3.29
C SER A 141 -5.19 -13.87 4.75
N LEU A 142 -6.18 -14.53 5.37
CA LEU A 142 -6.88 -14.06 6.58
C LEU A 142 -6.07 -14.10 7.90
N GLU A 143 -4.78 -14.40 7.87
CA GLU A 143 -3.98 -14.54 9.10
C GLU A 143 -2.72 -13.67 9.05
N ILE A 144 -2.87 -12.34 9.06
CA ILE A 144 -1.83 -11.48 9.65
C ILE A 144 -2.08 -11.44 11.15
N ASN A 145 -1.06 -11.85 11.90
CA ASN A 145 -1.13 -11.90 13.35
C ASN A 145 -1.35 -10.49 13.92
N GLY A 146 -2.18 -10.42 14.96
CA GLY A 146 -2.66 -9.17 15.57
C GLY A 146 -1.52 -8.18 15.84
N MET A 147 -1.81 -6.89 15.63
CA MET A 147 -0.84 -5.81 15.74
C MET A 147 -0.14 -5.82 17.11
N CYS A 148 1.09 -6.31 17.14
CA CYS A 148 1.99 -5.99 18.23
C CYS A 148 2.18 -4.48 18.35
N ASP A 149 2.54 -4.05 19.56
CA ASP A 149 3.22 -2.79 19.76
C ASP A 149 4.38 -2.65 18.75
N ASN A 150 4.41 -1.51 18.05
CA ASN A 150 5.40 -1.16 17.04
C ASN A 150 5.37 -1.96 15.72
N PHE A 151 4.34 -2.75 15.42
CA PHE A 151 4.23 -3.45 14.13
C PHE A 151 4.33 -2.48 12.95
N TYR A 152 3.48 -1.45 12.91
CA TYR A 152 3.47 -0.48 11.81
C TYR A 152 4.77 0.30 11.73
N LEU A 153 5.37 0.67 12.87
CA LEU A 153 6.66 1.34 12.90
C LEU A 153 7.78 0.48 12.30
N LYS A 154 7.84 -0.81 12.64
CA LYS A 154 8.84 -1.74 12.08
C LYS A 154 8.64 -1.95 10.58
N LEU A 155 7.39 -2.11 10.16
CA LEU A 155 7.05 -2.25 8.75
C LEU A 155 7.34 -0.95 7.98
N GLU A 156 7.07 0.21 8.57
CA GLU A 156 7.38 1.53 7.99
C GLU A 156 8.89 1.70 7.81
N ASN A 157 9.69 1.33 8.82
CA ASN A 157 11.15 1.32 8.72
C ASN A 157 11.67 0.36 7.64
N PHE A 158 10.99 -0.76 7.41
CA PHE A 158 11.33 -1.69 6.34
C PHE A 158 11.17 -1.05 4.95
N TYR A 159 10.15 -0.21 4.76
CA TYR A 159 9.96 0.57 3.53
C TYR A 159 10.98 1.72 3.42
N ASN A 160 11.11 2.54 4.47
CA ASN A 160 11.99 3.71 4.46
C ASN A 160 13.46 3.35 4.25
N SER A 161 13.94 2.24 4.84
CA SER A 161 15.30 1.73 4.61
C SER A 161 15.58 1.29 3.17
N ARG A 162 14.54 1.24 2.33
CA ARG A 162 14.59 0.91 0.90
C ARG A 162 14.19 2.08 0.02
N GLU A 163 14.15 3.29 0.57
CA GLU A 163 13.84 4.55 -0.14
C GLU A 163 12.39 4.63 -0.65
N LEU A 164 11.47 3.89 -0.03
CA LEU A 164 10.03 3.98 -0.30
C LEU A 164 9.34 4.87 0.72
N GLU A 165 8.60 5.87 0.24
CA GLU A 165 7.80 6.75 1.09
C GLU A 165 6.53 6.06 1.59
N THR A 166 6.14 6.33 2.83
CA THR A 166 5.03 5.64 3.52
C THR A 166 3.85 6.54 3.87
N LYS A 167 4.00 7.85 3.66
CA LYS A 167 3.05 8.90 4.04
C LYS A 167 2.85 9.89 2.91
N HIS A 168 1.88 10.78 3.05
CA HIS A 168 1.69 11.86 2.09
C HIS A 168 2.90 12.80 2.06
N LYS A 169 3.40 13.17 0.87
CA LYS A 169 4.54 14.10 0.73
C LYS A 169 4.30 15.48 1.34
N GLY A 170 3.04 15.91 1.45
CA GLY A 170 2.65 17.17 2.09
C GLY A 170 2.77 17.18 3.62
N TYR A 171 3.13 16.06 4.27
CA TYR A 171 3.23 15.94 5.73
C TYR A 171 4.58 16.42 6.31
N ASN A 172 5.56 16.77 5.47
CA ASN A 172 6.83 17.34 5.91
C ASN A 172 6.76 18.87 6.00
N ASN A 173 5.96 19.39 6.91
CA ASN A 173 6.10 20.74 7.44
C ASN A 173 5.80 20.68 8.94
N GLU A 174 6.62 21.36 9.73
CA GLU A 174 6.60 21.45 11.21
C GLU A 174 7.41 20.39 11.96
N THR A 175 8.72 20.42 11.76
CA THR A 175 9.62 20.43 12.93
C THR A 175 10.86 21.25 12.58
N LYS A 176 10.84 22.51 12.98
CA LYS A 176 12.01 23.38 13.06
C LYS A 176 12.10 23.89 14.49
#